data_AF-A0A967L527-F1
#
_entry.id   AF-A0A967L527-F1
#
_cell.length_a   1.000
_cell.length_b   1.000
_cell.length_c   1.000
_cell.angle_alpha   90.00
_cell.angle_beta   90.00
_cell.angle_gamma   90.00
#
_symmetry.space_group_name_H-M   'P 1'
#
loop_
_entity.id
_entity.type
_entity.pdbx_description
1 polymer ?
#
loop_
_entity_poly.entity_id
_entity_poly.type
_entity_poly.pdbx_seq_one_letter_code
_entity_poly.pdbx_strand_id
1 'polypeptide(L)'
;IGGWYLSDSPGNLTQFRIPGSVNIAPGGLASVGFVESTLAVTSPTVVYLTKDDGTTVANAVNTALPLDGRSVGRKPAGGGSWFLFTDPTRDAPNASAEELASFLSINEVHYDIQGDIDWVELHNSGSTSISTAGLWLASEREFGDKIPLGTAIPAGGFASWNTGFATGGGDEVLFLIDSTDKVLDAVAIEQRAGRAHSAAFPDGSDEFFASIAGSRDAANNP
;
A
#
# COMPACT_ATOMS: atom_id res chain seq x y z
N ILE A 1 9.46 -7.01 -21.04
CA ILE A 1 10.62 -6.08 -21.03
C ILE A 1 11.91 -6.70 -20.52
N GLY A 2 11.98 -8.02 -20.27
CA GLY A 2 13.25 -8.68 -19.98
C GLY A 2 14.28 -8.43 -21.09
N GLY A 3 15.52 -8.08 -20.74
CA GLY A 3 16.60 -7.76 -21.66
C GLY A 3 16.67 -6.32 -22.20
N TRP A 4 15.72 -5.47 -21.81
CA TRP A 4 15.78 -4.02 -22.06
C TRP A 4 16.76 -3.34 -21.10
N TYR A 5 17.03 -2.05 -21.28
CA TYR A 5 18.00 -1.31 -20.46
C TYR A 5 17.38 -0.12 -19.74
N LEU A 6 17.92 0.17 -18.55
CA LEU A 6 17.77 1.44 -17.85
C LEU A 6 19.11 2.19 -17.87
N SER A 7 19.03 3.51 -17.94
CA SER A 7 20.19 4.41 -17.99
C SER A 7 19.83 5.76 -17.41
N ASP A 8 20.80 6.43 -16.79
CA ASP A 8 20.73 7.82 -16.32
C ASP A 8 21.51 8.79 -17.24
N SER A 9 22.11 8.26 -18.32
CA SER A 9 23.03 9.00 -19.18
C SER A 9 22.67 8.86 -20.66
N PRO A 10 22.39 9.98 -21.36
CA PRO A 10 22.14 9.92 -22.81
C PRO A 10 23.36 9.47 -23.62
N GLY A 11 24.56 9.51 -23.03
CA GLY A 11 25.80 9.02 -23.65
C GLY A 11 26.05 7.52 -23.46
N ASN A 12 25.29 6.85 -22.59
CA ASN A 12 25.38 5.42 -22.36
C ASN A 12 24.00 4.85 -22.00
N LEU A 13 23.24 4.44 -23.02
CA LEU A 13 21.87 3.93 -22.86
C LEU A 13 21.77 2.50 -22.31
N THR A 14 22.89 1.86 -21.97
CA THR A 14 22.98 0.43 -21.63
C THR A 14 23.54 0.15 -20.23
N GLN A 15 23.48 1.11 -19.32
CA GLN A 15 24.08 1.01 -17.97
C GLN A 15 23.56 -0.17 -17.16
N PHE A 16 22.24 -0.39 -17.14
CA PHE A 16 21.64 -1.51 -16.44
C PHE A 16 20.77 -2.32 -17.37
N ARG A 17 21.02 -3.62 -17.50
CA ARG A 17 20.17 -4.53 -18.27
C ARG A 17 19.17 -5.21 -17.35
N ILE A 18 17.88 -5.07 -17.64
CA ILE A 18 16.80 -5.71 -16.89
C ILE A 18 16.95 -7.24 -17.03
N PRO A 19 17.17 -7.98 -15.93
CA PRO A 19 17.47 -9.40 -15.97
C PRO A 19 16.23 -10.25 -16.29
N GLY A 20 16.47 -11.48 -16.75
CA GLY A 20 15.44 -12.50 -16.96
C GLY A 20 14.35 -12.12 -17.97
N SER A 21 13.21 -12.80 -17.86
CA SER A 21 12.02 -12.55 -18.68
C SER A 21 10.97 -11.83 -17.84
N VAL A 22 10.93 -10.50 -17.91
CA VAL A 22 9.90 -9.69 -17.23
C VAL A 22 8.68 -9.54 -18.14
N ASN A 23 7.61 -10.28 -17.84
CA ASN A 23 6.31 -10.17 -18.50
C ASN A 23 5.40 -9.27 -17.66
N ILE A 24 4.99 -8.13 -18.22
CA ILE A 24 4.06 -7.21 -17.59
C ILE A 24 2.72 -7.39 -18.30
N ALA A 25 1.73 -7.95 -17.60
CA ALA A 25 0.37 -8.08 -18.13
C ALA A 25 -0.25 -6.69 -18.38
N PRO A 26 -1.34 -6.57 -19.18
CA PRO A 26 -2.09 -5.32 -19.26
C PRO A 26 -2.50 -4.82 -17.86
N GLY A 27 -2.14 -3.57 -17.55
CA GLY A 27 -2.35 -2.98 -16.20
C GLY A 27 -1.39 -3.46 -15.12
N GLY A 28 -0.52 -4.45 -15.42
CA GLY A 28 0.50 -4.92 -14.50
C GLY A 28 1.66 -3.93 -14.33
N LEU A 29 2.47 -4.16 -13.31
CA LEU A 29 3.59 -3.31 -12.94
C LEU A 29 4.86 -4.14 -12.72
N ALA A 30 6.01 -3.49 -12.84
CA ALA A 30 7.30 -4.02 -12.43
C ALA A 30 8.16 -2.86 -11.91
N SER A 31 8.97 -3.11 -10.88
CA SER A 31 9.84 -2.10 -10.28
C SER A 31 11.31 -2.50 -10.39
N VAL A 32 12.19 -1.51 -10.54
CA VAL A 32 13.65 -1.65 -10.45
C VAL A 32 14.15 -0.55 -9.51
N GLY A 33 14.97 -0.91 -8.52
CA GLY A 33 15.51 0.07 -7.57
C GLY A 33 16.75 0.82 -8.11
N PHE A 34 17.00 2.04 -7.61
CA PHE A 34 18.27 2.75 -7.89
C PHE A 34 19.49 1.99 -7.33
N VAL A 35 19.34 1.35 -6.16
CA VAL A 35 20.40 0.50 -5.59
C VAL A 35 20.67 -0.72 -6.46
N GLU A 36 19.61 -1.40 -6.91
CA GLU A 36 19.68 -2.57 -7.79
C GLU A 36 20.29 -2.24 -9.15
N SER A 37 19.87 -1.12 -9.75
CA SER A 37 20.31 -0.70 -11.07
C SER A 37 21.65 0.04 -11.07
N THR A 38 22.13 0.45 -9.89
CA THR A 38 23.33 1.28 -9.70
C THR A 38 23.29 2.64 -10.42
N LEU A 39 22.11 3.08 -10.87
CA LEU A 39 21.92 4.39 -11.47
C LEU A 39 22.11 5.50 -10.43
N ALA A 40 22.67 6.62 -10.87
CA ALA A 40 22.88 7.80 -10.06
C ALA A 40 21.55 8.54 -9.82
N VAL A 41 21.37 8.99 -8.58
CA VAL A 41 20.29 9.91 -8.22
C VAL A 41 20.84 11.33 -8.25
N THR A 42 20.60 12.04 -9.36
CA THR A 42 21.03 13.42 -9.59
C THR A 42 19.84 14.38 -9.57
N SER A 43 20.10 15.69 -9.60
CA SER A 43 19.07 16.72 -9.80
C SER A 43 19.40 17.53 -11.06
N PRO A 44 18.59 17.46 -12.13
CA PRO A 44 17.39 16.62 -12.25
C PRO A 44 17.74 15.13 -12.33
N THR A 45 16.85 14.28 -11.81
CA THR A 45 16.92 12.83 -11.95
C THR A 45 16.42 12.46 -13.35
N VAL A 46 17.25 11.73 -14.09
CA VAL A 46 16.93 11.28 -15.44
C VAL A 46 16.99 9.76 -15.48
N VAL A 47 15.96 9.13 -16.07
CA VAL A 47 15.96 7.69 -16.35
C VAL A 47 15.41 7.46 -17.75
N TYR A 48 16.19 6.76 -18.58
CA TYR A 48 15.81 6.26 -19.89
C TYR A 48 15.43 4.80 -19.80
N LEU A 49 14.33 4.42 -20.43
CA LEU A 49 14.01 3.03 -20.74
C LEU A 49 14.34 2.79 -22.22
N THR A 50 15.34 1.97 -22.47
CA THR A 50 15.85 1.65 -23.81
C THR A 50 15.47 0.21 -24.17
N LYS A 51 15.08 -0.01 -25.43
CA LYS A 51 14.74 -1.35 -25.94
C LYS A 51 15.96 -2.28 -25.89
N ASP A 52 15.72 -3.56 -26.14
CA ASP A 52 16.73 -4.63 -26.18
C ASP A 52 17.81 -4.43 -27.26
N ASP A 53 17.55 -3.61 -28.28
CA ASP A 53 18.55 -3.16 -29.26
C ASP A 53 19.63 -2.23 -28.68
N GLY A 54 19.47 -1.77 -27.43
CA GLY A 54 20.42 -0.91 -26.72
C GLY A 54 20.51 0.53 -27.26
N THR A 55 19.65 0.93 -28.19
CA THR A 55 19.73 2.24 -28.87
C THR A 55 18.40 2.97 -28.97
N THR A 56 17.28 2.26 -29.06
CA THR A 56 15.94 2.87 -29.18
C THR A 56 15.39 3.21 -27.79
N VAL A 57 15.33 4.50 -27.47
CA VAL A 57 14.65 4.98 -26.26
C VAL A 57 13.14 4.80 -26.42
N ALA A 58 12.55 3.94 -25.58
CA ALA A 58 11.11 3.69 -25.56
C ALA A 58 10.37 4.73 -24.71
N ASN A 59 10.98 5.17 -23.61
CA ASN A 59 10.44 6.19 -22.72
C ASN A 59 11.56 6.85 -21.91
N ALA A 60 11.30 8.04 -21.38
CA ALA A 60 12.22 8.72 -20.47
C ALA A 60 11.46 9.54 -19.44
N VAL A 61 12.04 9.67 -18.26
CA VAL A 61 11.65 10.66 -17.26
C VAL A 61 12.83 11.58 -16.99
N ASN A 62 12.56 12.88 -16.90
CA ASN A 62 13.51 13.91 -16.50
C ASN A 62 12.77 14.82 -15.52
N THR A 63 13.10 14.70 -14.23
CA THR A 63 12.36 15.36 -13.16
C THR A 63 13.29 15.81 -12.04
N ALA A 64 12.99 16.94 -11.42
CA ALA A 64 13.62 17.31 -10.16
C ALA A 64 12.87 16.61 -9.02
N LEU A 65 13.43 15.51 -8.50
CA LEU A 65 12.89 14.88 -7.31
C LEU A 65 13.07 15.83 -6.11
N PRO A 66 12.00 16.08 -5.33
CA PRO A 66 12.15 16.90 -4.14
C PRO A 66 13.00 16.17 -3.09
N LEU A 67 13.78 16.95 -2.33
CA LEU A 67 14.65 16.43 -1.26
C LEU A 67 13.89 16.15 0.05
N ASP A 68 12.55 16.32 0.03
CA ASP A 68 11.67 16.13 1.19
C ASP A 68 11.13 14.70 1.33
N GLY A 69 11.64 13.77 0.52
CA GLY A 69 11.28 12.35 0.59
C GLY A 69 10.02 11.96 -0.20
N ARG A 70 9.33 12.92 -0.81
CA ARG A 70 8.17 12.61 -1.67
C ARG A 70 8.59 11.91 -2.96
N SER A 71 7.72 11.03 -3.44
CA SER A 71 7.89 10.31 -4.71
C SER A 71 7.15 11.01 -5.87
N VAL A 72 7.55 10.71 -7.11
CA VAL A 72 6.94 11.25 -8.34
C VAL A 72 6.35 10.09 -9.13
N GLY A 73 5.06 10.18 -9.47
CA GLY A 73 4.33 9.12 -10.17
C GLY A 73 3.29 9.65 -11.15
N ARG A 74 2.79 8.79 -12.05
CA ARG A 74 1.71 9.13 -12.99
C ARG A 74 0.35 8.81 -12.40
N LYS A 75 -0.62 9.74 -12.49
CA LYS A 75 -2.03 9.56 -12.08
C LYS A 75 -2.98 9.89 -13.25
N PRO A 76 -3.89 8.97 -13.64
CA PRO A 76 -3.94 7.55 -13.24
C PRO A 76 -2.64 6.82 -13.64
N ALA A 77 -2.41 5.62 -13.10
CA ALA A 77 -1.24 4.83 -13.48
C ALA A 77 -1.17 4.62 -15.00
N GLY A 78 -0.02 4.94 -15.62
CA GLY A 78 0.15 4.94 -17.07
C GLY A 78 -0.40 6.17 -17.81
N GLY A 79 -1.08 7.10 -17.11
CA GLY A 79 -1.59 8.35 -17.66
C GLY A 79 -0.49 9.39 -17.98
N GLY A 80 -0.86 10.46 -18.69
CA GLY A 80 0.10 11.47 -19.17
C GLY A 80 0.70 12.37 -18.10
N SER A 81 -0.02 12.61 -17.00
CA SER A 81 0.30 13.62 -15.98
C SER A 81 1.10 13.04 -14.82
N TRP A 82 2.09 13.80 -14.34
CA TRP A 82 2.93 13.47 -13.18
C TRP A 82 2.50 14.27 -11.94
N PHE A 83 2.56 13.63 -10.78
CA PHE A 83 2.19 14.20 -9.48
C PHE A 83 3.21 13.83 -8.41
N LEU A 84 3.24 14.62 -7.34
CA LEU A 84 3.99 14.32 -6.13
C LEU A 84 3.12 13.51 -5.17
N PHE A 85 3.71 12.47 -4.57
CA PHE A 85 3.08 11.60 -3.59
C PHE A 85 3.89 11.63 -2.31
N THR A 86 3.21 11.75 -1.18
CA THR A 86 3.78 11.60 0.16
C THR A 86 4.17 10.15 0.45
N ASP A 87 3.42 9.22 -0.13
CA ASP A 87 3.56 7.79 0.15
C ASP A 87 3.93 7.02 -1.14
N PRO A 88 5.10 6.35 -1.18
CA PRO A 88 5.54 5.62 -2.36
C PRO A 88 4.73 4.32 -2.55
N THR A 89 4.27 4.09 -3.78
CA THR A 89 3.42 2.95 -4.16
C THR A 89 4.22 1.90 -4.94
N ARG A 90 5.35 1.45 -4.39
CA ARG A 90 6.17 0.43 -5.06
C ARG A 90 5.33 -0.82 -5.34
N ASP A 91 5.40 -1.33 -6.57
CA ASP A 91 4.69 -2.52 -7.03
C ASP A 91 3.15 -2.41 -7.05
N ALA A 92 2.59 -1.21 -6.87
CA ALA A 92 1.17 -0.91 -6.96
C ALA A 92 0.88 0.32 -7.86
N PRO A 93 -0.34 0.49 -8.39
CA PRO A 93 -0.70 1.69 -9.14
C PRO A 93 -0.50 2.95 -8.30
N ASN A 94 0.02 4.03 -8.88
CA ASN A 94 0.12 5.29 -8.13
C ASN A 94 -1.30 5.84 -7.88
N ALA A 95 -1.66 5.97 -6.61
CA ALA A 95 -2.94 6.49 -6.14
C ALA A 95 -2.69 7.51 -5.01
N SER A 96 -3.63 8.43 -4.79
CA SER A 96 -3.58 9.28 -3.59
C SER A 96 -4.20 8.55 -2.40
N ALA A 97 -3.84 8.93 -1.18
CA ALA A 97 -4.39 8.32 0.03
C ALA A 97 -5.93 8.34 0.05
N GLU A 98 -6.56 9.40 -0.46
CA GLU A 98 -8.03 9.50 -0.57
C GLU A 98 -8.64 8.48 -1.54
N GLU A 99 -7.91 8.15 -2.61
CA GLU A 99 -8.36 7.17 -3.59
C GLU A 99 -8.20 5.76 -3.01
N LEU A 100 -7.12 5.50 -2.28
CA LEU A 100 -6.94 4.27 -1.53
C LEU A 100 -8.01 4.08 -0.45
N ALA A 101 -8.37 5.14 0.27
CA ALA A 101 -9.41 5.14 1.29
C ALA A 101 -10.79 4.71 0.75
N SER A 102 -11.04 4.89 -0.55
CA SER A 102 -12.31 4.46 -1.15
C SER A 102 -12.39 2.95 -1.44
N PHE A 103 -11.28 2.22 -1.27
CA PHE A 103 -11.20 0.78 -1.53
C PHE A 103 -10.69 -0.05 -0.35
N LEU A 104 -10.00 0.57 0.60
CA LEU A 104 -9.52 -0.06 1.83
C LEU A 104 -10.50 0.19 2.96
N SER A 105 -10.84 -0.88 3.68
CA SER A 105 -11.71 -0.83 4.86
C SER A 105 -11.12 -1.68 5.97
N ILE A 106 -11.26 -1.24 7.22
CA ILE A 106 -11.03 -2.12 8.37
C ILE A 106 -12.07 -3.22 8.34
N ASN A 107 -11.65 -4.49 8.41
CA ASN A 107 -12.51 -5.63 8.08
C ASN A 107 -12.71 -6.60 9.24
N GLU A 108 -11.68 -6.91 10.01
CA GLU A 108 -11.79 -7.83 11.14
C GLU A 108 -10.77 -7.47 12.22
N VAL A 109 -11.11 -7.73 13.47
CA VAL A 109 -10.19 -7.65 14.62
C VAL A 109 -10.29 -8.90 15.46
N HIS A 110 -9.22 -9.22 16.17
CA HIS A 110 -9.22 -10.21 17.25
C HIS A 110 -8.78 -9.60 18.56
N TYR A 111 -9.33 -10.14 19.62
CA TYR A 111 -9.05 -9.79 21.00
C TYR A 111 -8.30 -10.94 21.68
N ASP A 112 -7.20 -10.61 22.34
CA ASP A 112 -6.47 -11.56 23.15
C ASP A 112 -7.22 -11.92 24.45
N ILE A 113 -6.56 -12.69 25.33
CA ILE A 113 -7.17 -13.14 26.59
C ILE A 113 -7.36 -12.00 27.60
N GLN A 114 -6.66 -10.87 27.44
CA GLN A 114 -6.81 -9.64 28.22
C GLN A 114 -7.93 -8.75 27.65
N GLY A 115 -8.35 -9.00 26.42
CA GLY A 115 -9.32 -8.20 25.68
C GLY A 115 -8.68 -7.11 24.83
N ASP A 116 -7.35 -7.06 24.75
CA ASP A 116 -6.63 -6.12 23.89
C ASP A 116 -6.68 -6.61 22.44
N ILE A 117 -6.67 -5.68 21.48
CA ILE A 117 -6.62 -6.05 20.07
C ILE A 117 -5.18 -6.44 19.75
N ASP A 118 -4.97 -7.69 19.32
CA ASP A 118 -3.64 -8.24 18.99
C ASP A 118 -3.42 -8.38 17.48
N TRP A 119 -4.47 -8.27 16.67
CA TRP A 119 -4.38 -8.04 15.24
C TRP A 119 -5.62 -7.36 14.65
N VAL A 120 -5.39 -6.64 13.56
CA VAL A 120 -6.41 -5.96 12.75
C VAL A 120 -6.21 -6.32 11.28
N GLU A 121 -7.30 -6.59 10.57
CA GLU A 121 -7.35 -6.89 9.15
C GLU A 121 -7.92 -5.72 8.34
N LEU A 122 -7.37 -5.50 7.15
CA LEU A 122 -7.97 -4.66 6.12
C LEU A 122 -8.43 -5.50 4.92
N HIS A 123 -9.52 -5.08 4.29
CA HIS A 123 -10.01 -5.61 3.02
C HIS A 123 -9.79 -4.59 1.89
N ASN A 124 -9.29 -5.06 0.74
CA ASN A 124 -9.22 -4.29 -0.49
C ASN A 124 -10.37 -4.65 -1.43
N SER A 125 -11.42 -3.82 -1.44
CA SER A 125 -12.58 -3.97 -2.34
C SER A 125 -12.30 -3.56 -3.80
N GLY A 126 -11.10 -3.04 -4.08
CA GLY A 126 -10.67 -2.60 -5.39
C GLY A 126 -10.36 -3.76 -6.37
N SER A 127 -10.32 -3.43 -7.66
CA SER A 127 -10.02 -4.38 -8.74
C SER A 127 -8.52 -4.54 -9.04
N THR A 128 -7.65 -3.90 -8.26
CA THR A 128 -6.20 -3.96 -8.40
C THR A 128 -5.52 -4.07 -7.04
N SER A 129 -4.26 -4.52 -7.02
CA SER A 129 -3.47 -4.58 -5.78
C SER A 129 -3.24 -3.17 -5.23
N ILE A 130 -3.45 -2.99 -3.92
CA ILE A 130 -3.21 -1.73 -3.22
C ILE A 130 -2.01 -1.88 -2.30
N SER A 131 -1.02 -0.99 -2.42
CA SER A 131 0.06 -0.87 -1.44
C SER A 131 -0.43 -0.12 -0.20
N THR A 132 -0.17 -0.67 0.99
CA THR A 132 -0.39 0.03 2.28
C THR A 132 0.89 0.65 2.84
N ALA A 133 1.95 0.74 2.03
CA ALA A 133 3.15 1.50 2.40
C ALA A 133 2.79 2.98 2.60
N GLY A 134 3.20 3.54 3.74
CA GLY A 134 2.77 4.88 4.13
C GLY A 134 1.31 4.95 4.60
N LEU A 135 0.74 3.83 5.04
CA LEU A 135 -0.49 3.79 5.83
C LEU A 135 -0.21 3.21 7.22
N TRP A 136 -1.02 3.62 8.18
CA TRP A 136 -0.94 3.17 9.57
C TRP A 136 -2.31 2.83 10.13
N LEU A 137 -2.31 1.92 11.10
CA LEU A 137 -3.45 1.65 11.97
C LEU A 137 -3.19 2.23 13.36
N ALA A 138 -4.22 2.73 14.02
CA ALA A 138 -4.16 3.22 15.41
C ALA A 138 -5.50 2.97 16.14
N SER A 139 -5.47 2.85 17.47
CA SER A 139 -6.68 2.89 18.30
C SER A 139 -6.80 4.17 19.13
N GLU A 140 -5.70 4.90 19.36
CA GLU A 140 -5.77 6.18 20.08
C GLU A 140 -6.19 7.33 19.17
N ARG A 141 -7.00 8.25 19.70
CA ARG A 141 -7.45 9.46 18.97
C ARG A 141 -6.31 10.38 18.51
N GLU A 142 -5.20 10.39 19.24
CA GLU A 142 -4.00 11.17 18.91
C GLU A 142 -2.96 10.33 18.14
N PHE A 143 -3.32 9.09 17.76
CA PHE A 143 -2.50 8.14 16.99
C PHE A 143 -1.13 7.83 17.60
N GLY A 144 -1.00 7.95 18.94
CA GLY A 144 0.26 7.73 19.67
C GLY A 144 0.75 6.28 19.62
N ASP A 145 -0.15 5.35 19.33
CA ASP A 145 0.05 3.91 19.29
C ASP A 145 0.17 3.36 17.85
N LYS A 146 0.20 4.22 16.83
CA LYS A 146 0.07 3.80 15.44
C LYS A 146 1.14 2.80 14.97
N ILE A 147 0.73 1.81 14.17
CA ILE A 147 1.62 0.81 13.56
C ILE A 147 1.65 0.93 12.03
N PRO A 148 2.81 0.75 11.38
CA PRO A 148 2.91 0.82 9.92
C PRO A 148 2.39 -0.47 9.27
N LEU A 149 1.74 -0.35 8.11
CA LEU A 149 1.19 -1.50 7.39
C LEU A 149 2.17 -2.08 6.35
N GLY A 150 2.62 -1.29 5.39
CA GLY A 150 3.78 -1.62 4.54
C GLY A 150 3.63 -2.75 3.52
N THR A 151 2.55 -3.54 3.54
CA THR A 151 2.32 -4.67 2.63
C THR A 151 1.29 -4.33 1.56
N ALA A 152 1.33 -5.03 0.43
CA ALA A 152 0.31 -4.87 -0.60
C ALA A 152 -0.82 -5.88 -0.39
N ILE A 153 -2.07 -5.43 -0.55
CA ILE A 153 -3.27 -6.27 -0.51
C ILE A 153 -3.71 -6.51 -1.96
N PRO A 154 -3.81 -7.78 -2.42
CA PRO A 154 -4.35 -8.11 -3.73
C PRO A 154 -5.77 -7.58 -3.95
N ALA A 155 -6.22 -7.52 -5.21
CA ALA A 155 -7.60 -7.14 -5.54
C ALA A 155 -8.61 -8.10 -4.90
N GLY A 156 -9.61 -7.57 -4.19
CA GLY A 156 -10.57 -8.38 -3.42
C GLY A 156 -9.94 -9.17 -2.27
N GLY A 157 -8.71 -8.83 -1.88
CA GLY A 157 -7.92 -9.57 -0.90
C GLY A 157 -7.97 -8.96 0.50
N PHE A 158 -7.38 -9.70 1.44
CA PHE A 158 -7.32 -9.37 2.85
C PHE A 158 -5.87 -9.41 3.32
N ALA A 159 -5.52 -8.60 4.32
CA ALA A 159 -4.24 -8.71 5.01
C ALA A 159 -4.39 -8.26 6.45
N SER A 160 -3.69 -8.94 7.35
CA SER A 160 -3.73 -8.68 8.79
C SER A 160 -2.39 -8.22 9.36
N TRP A 161 -2.44 -7.31 10.32
CA TRP A 161 -1.28 -6.80 11.04
C TRP A 161 -1.42 -7.04 12.53
N ASN A 162 -0.35 -7.58 13.13
CA ASN A 162 -0.32 -7.75 14.58
C ASN A 162 -0.16 -6.39 15.25
N THR A 163 -0.90 -6.18 16.32
CA THR A 163 -0.95 -4.95 17.10
C THR A 163 -0.80 -5.27 18.60
N GLY A 164 -0.91 -4.25 19.44
CA GLY A 164 -1.02 -4.39 20.89
C GLY A 164 -1.88 -3.25 21.43
N PHE A 165 -3.02 -3.02 20.77
CA PHE A 165 -3.90 -1.90 21.06
C PHE A 165 -4.72 -2.21 22.30
N ALA A 166 -4.48 -1.46 23.36
CA ALA A 166 -5.19 -1.62 24.62
C ALA A 166 -6.60 -1.05 24.52
N THR A 167 -7.61 -1.87 24.80
CA THR A 167 -9.03 -1.47 24.68
C THR A 167 -9.63 -1.13 26.05
N GLY A 168 -9.14 -1.78 27.12
CA GLY A 168 -9.79 -1.68 28.42
C GLY A 168 -11.19 -2.31 28.46
N GLY A 169 -11.57 -3.12 27.46
CA GLY A 169 -12.76 -3.97 27.47
C GLY A 169 -14.05 -3.33 26.94
N GLY A 170 -13.98 -2.27 26.14
CA GLY A 170 -15.13 -1.47 25.69
C GLY A 170 -15.29 -1.35 24.16
N ASP A 171 -16.17 -0.44 23.75
CA ASP A 171 -16.29 -0.05 22.33
C ASP A 171 -15.03 0.72 21.93
N GLU A 172 -14.41 0.28 20.84
CA GLU A 172 -13.17 0.86 20.33
C GLU A 172 -13.38 1.60 19.03
N VAL A 173 -12.60 2.65 18.81
CA VAL A 173 -12.49 3.27 17.49
C VAL A 173 -11.13 2.98 16.92
N LEU A 174 -11.10 2.27 15.79
CA LEU A 174 -9.88 2.07 15.02
C LEU A 174 -9.81 3.08 13.89
N PHE A 175 -8.59 3.51 13.58
CA PHE A 175 -8.31 4.49 12.54
C PHE A 175 -7.33 3.90 11.52
N LEU A 176 -7.65 4.01 10.24
CA LEU A 176 -6.70 3.92 9.14
C LEU A 176 -6.28 5.33 8.78
N ILE A 177 -4.98 5.62 8.82
CA ILE A 177 -4.44 6.96 8.60
C ILE A 177 -3.27 6.96 7.60
N ASP A 178 -3.02 8.11 7.00
CA ASP A 178 -1.83 8.35 6.16
C ASP A 178 -0.64 8.92 6.95
N SER A 179 0.44 9.27 6.24
CA SER A 179 1.70 9.74 6.85
C SER A 179 1.62 11.12 7.48
N THR A 180 0.53 11.84 7.21
CA THR A 180 0.24 13.17 7.76
C THR A 180 -0.78 13.11 8.90
N ASP A 181 -1.08 11.92 9.41
CA ASP A 181 -2.09 11.66 10.43
C ASP A 181 -3.52 12.03 9.98
N LYS A 182 -3.74 12.06 8.65
CA LYS A 182 -5.09 12.22 8.12
C LYS A 182 -5.82 10.88 8.19
N VAL A 183 -7.02 10.92 8.78
CA VAL A 183 -7.93 9.78 8.80
C VAL A 183 -8.47 9.48 7.40
N LEU A 184 -8.27 8.24 6.98
CA LEU A 184 -8.77 7.66 5.73
C LEU A 184 -10.04 6.84 5.96
N ASP A 185 -10.04 6.03 7.02
CA ASP A 185 -11.17 5.25 7.50
C ASP A 185 -11.19 5.23 9.03
N ALA A 186 -12.37 5.13 9.63
CA ALA A 186 -12.53 4.98 11.06
C ALA A 186 -13.79 4.19 11.38
N VAL A 187 -13.62 3.13 12.17
CA VAL A 187 -14.72 2.25 12.55
C VAL A 187 -14.84 2.12 14.06
N ALA A 188 -16.08 2.22 14.55
CA ALA A 188 -16.41 1.91 15.93
C ALA A 188 -16.80 0.43 16.04
N ILE A 189 -16.12 -0.32 16.88
CA ILE A 189 -16.29 -1.77 17.03
C ILE A 189 -16.72 -2.07 18.45
N GLU A 190 -17.85 -2.75 18.59
CA GLU A 190 -18.32 -3.26 19.89
C GLU A 190 -17.54 -4.53 20.26
N GLN A 191 -16.85 -4.51 21.40
CA GLN A 191 -16.27 -5.72 21.97
C GLN A 191 -17.32 -6.45 22.82
N ARG A 192 -17.55 -7.74 22.54
CA ARG A 192 -18.49 -8.56 23.31
C ARG A 192 -17.78 -9.60 24.16
N ALA A 193 -18.12 -9.62 25.45
CA ALA A 193 -17.59 -10.62 26.38
C ALA A 193 -17.81 -12.06 25.88
N GLY A 194 -16.73 -12.84 25.85
CA GLY A 194 -16.74 -14.22 25.36
C GLY A 194 -16.71 -14.37 23.83
N ARG A 195 -16.55 -13.28 23.08
CA ARG A 195 -16.30 -13.26 21.64
C ARG A 195 -14.89 -12.72 21.41
N ALA A 196 -14.08 -13.48 20.70
CA ALA A 196 -12.67 -13.13 20.47
C ALA A 196 -12.49 -12.34 19.17
N HIS A 197 -13.55 -12.12 18.39
CA HIS A 197 -13.46 -11.44 17.11
C HIS A 197 -14.63 -10.48 16.92
N SER A 198 -14.40 -9.43 16.14
CA SER A 198 -15.44 -8.58 15.56
C SER A 198 -15.11 -8.35 14.09
N ALA A 199 -16.08 -8.65 13.22
CA ALA A 199 -15.85 -8.71 11.77
C ALA A 199 -16.96 -7.97 11.00
N ALA A 200 -16.58 -7.19 9.99
CA ALA A 200 -17.48 -6.54 9.06
C ALA A 200 -18.26 -7.57 8.23
N PHE A 201 -19.58 -7.43 8.11
CA PHE A 201 -20.35 -8.27 7.20
C PHE A 201 -21.44 -7.44 6.48
N PRO A 202 -21.46 -7.41 5.14
CA PRO A 202 -20.47 -7.99 4.21
C PRO A 202 -19.07 -7.37 4.35
N ASP A 203 -18.03 -8.02 3.82
CA ASP A 203 -16.64 -7.52 3.90
C ASP A 203 -16.52 -6.05 3.43
N GLY A 204 -15.81 -5.24 4.21
CA GLY A 204 -15.63 -3.80 4.00
C GLY A 204 -16.86 -2.93 4.30
N SER A 205 -17.89 -3.46 4.98
CA SER A 205 -18.99 -2.66 5.52
C SER A 205 -18.63 -2.02 6.87
N ASP A 206 -19.43 -1.03 7.29
CA ASP A 206 -19.37 -0.46 8.64
C ASP A 206 -20.17 -1.29 9.67
N GLU A 207 -20.72 -2.45 9.28
CA GLU A 207 -21.53 -3.30 10.15
C GLU A 207 -20.70 -4.45 10.73
N PHE A 208 -20.30 -4.31 12.00
CA PHE A 208 -19.47 -5.30 12.69
C PHE A 208 -20.28 -6.27 13.55
N PHE A 209 -19.92 -7.54 13.48
CA PHE A 209 -20.54 -8.63 14.23
C PHE A 209 -19.49 -9.36 15.06
N ALA A 210 -19.80 -9.57 16.35
CA ALA A 210 -18.89 -10.28 17.25
C ALA A 210 -19.07 -11.80 17.18
N SER A 211 -17.97 -12.54 17.00
CA SER A 211 -17.96 -13.99 16.79
C SER A 211 -16.93 -14.72 17.68
N ILE A 212 -17.04 -16.05 17.79
CA ILE A 212 -16.06 -16.88 18.53
C ILE A 212 -14.88 -17.25 17.64
N ALA A 213 -15.13 -17.40 16.33
CA ALA A 213 -14.13 -17.81 15.36
C ALA A 213 -13.99 -16.71 14.31
N GLY A 214 -12.76 -16.37 13.99
CA GLY A 214 -12.43 -15.39 12.97
C GLY A 214 -12.11 -15.99 11.61
N SER A 215 -11.83 -15.09 10.68
CA SER A 215 -11.60 -15.34 9.26
C SER A 215 -10.29 -14.74 8.78
N ARG A 216 -9.32 -14.53 9.68
CA ARG A 216 -8.01 -13.93 9.38
C ARG A 216 -7.43 -14.29 8.00
N ASP A 217 -7.18 -13.25 7.23
CA ASP A 217 -6.72 -13.22 5.84
C ASP A 217 -7.70 -13.87 4.82
N ALA A 218 -9.01 -13.85 5.12
CA ALA A 218 -10.09 -14.40 4.29
C ALA A 218 -11.44 -13.68 4.50
N ALA A 219 -12.42 -13.97 3.64
CA ALA A 219 -13.74 -13.36 3.71
C ALA A 219 -14.50 -13.69 5.00
N ASN A 220 -15.16 -12.69 5.57
CA ASN A 220 -15.88 -12.78 6.82
C ASN A 220 -17.17 -13.61 6.70
N ASN A 221 -17.44 -14.39 7.74
CA ASN A 221 -18.70 -15.10 7.95
C ASN A 221 -19.00 -15.23 9.46
N PRO A 222 -19.30 -14.10 10.13
CA PRO A 222 -19.39 -14.02 11.59
C PRO A 222 -20.63 -14.67 12.23
#